data_AF-A0A0C2DC76-F1
#
_entry.id   AF-A0A0C2DC76-F1
#
_cell.length_a   1.000
_cell.length_b   1.000
_cell.length_c   1.000
_cell.angle_alpha   90.00
_cell.angle_beta   90.00
_cell.angle_gamma   90.00
#
_symmetry.space_group_name_H-M   'P 1'
#
loop_
_entity.id
_entity.type
_entity.pdbx_description
1 polymer ?
#
loop_
_entity_poly.entity_id
_entity_poly.type
_entity_poly.pdbx_seq_one_letter_code
_entity_poly.pdbx_strand_id
1 'polypeptide(L)' 'MTEPVTVQFGDRLYVECHFDNNQANQPDGEAPRDQWWGDDKEMCIASVMISR' A
#
# COMPACT_ATOMS: atom_id res chain seq x y z
N MET A 1 13.07 11.08 11.49
CA MET A 1 11.69 11.35 11.92
C MET A 1 11.09 12.29 10.89
N THR A 2 9.93 11.95 10.36
CA THR A 2 9.21 12.79 9.38
C THR A 2 8.40 13.83 10.15
N GLU A 3 8.50 15.10 9.75
CA GLU A 3 7.72 16.18 10.36
C GLU A 3 6.23 16.05 10.00
N PRO A 4 5.30 16.44 10.90
CA PRO A 4 3.88 16.49 10.58
C PRO A 4 3.61 17.39 9.36
N VAL A 5 2.68 16.98 8.51
CA VAL A 5 2.26 17.76 7.34
C VAL A 5 0.90 18.40 7.63
N THR A 6 0.78 19.70 7.38
CA THR A 6 -0.51 20.40 7.43
C THR A 6 -1.34 20.07 6.21
N VAL A 7 -2.54 19.54 6.42
CA VAL A 7 -3.56 19.35 5.38
C VAL A 7 -4.63 20.43 5.52
N GLN A 8 -5.02 21.04 4.41
CA GLN A 8 -6.02 22.10 4.35
C GLN A 8 -7.37 21.58 3.87
N PHE A 9 -8.41 22.36 4.13
CA PHE A 9 -9.73 22.06 3.56
C PHE A 9 -9.68 22.11 2.03
N GLY A 10 -10.11 21.03 1.38
CA GLY A 10 -10.10 20.88 -0.08
C GLY A 10 -8.92 20.09 -0.63
N ASP A 11 -7.93 19.76 0.20
CA ASP A 11 -6.82 18.89 -0.20
C ASP A 11 -7.31 17.46 -0.48
N ARG A 12 -6.53 16.75 -1.30
CA ARG A 12 -6.78 15.34 -1.65
C ARG A 12 -5.59 14.49 -1.22
N LEU A 13 -5.87 13.43 -0.49
CA LEU A 13 -4.89 12.42 -0.12
C LEU A 13 -4.93 11.28 -1.12
N TYR A 14 -3.75 10.87 -1.58
CA TYR A 14 -3.58 9.74 -2.50
C TYR A 14 -2.63 8.73 -1.86
N VAL A 15 -2.91 7.46 -2.11
CA VAL A 15 -2.07 6.33 -1.73
C VAL A 15 -1.78 5.56 -3.01
N GLU A 16 -0.51 5.25 -3.23
CA GLU A 16 -0.04 4.50 -4.39
C GLU A 16 0.88 3.38 -3.89
N CYS A 17 0.64 2.16 -4.37
CA CYS A 17 1.46 0.99 -4.09
C CYS A 17 1.85 0.34 -5.40
N HIS A 18 3.10 -0.09 -5.50
CA HIS A 18 3.63 -0.82 -6.65
C HIS A 18 3.89 -2.26 -6.22
N PHE A 19 3.16 -3.20 -6.82
CA PHE A 19 3.30 -4.63 -6.55
C PHE A 19 4.14 -5.28 -7.64
N ASP A 20 5.01 -6.21 -7.27
CA ASP A 20 5.86 -6.95 -8.19
C ASP A 20 5.58 -8.45 -8.10
N ASN A 21 4.66 -8.90 -8.95
CA ASN A 21 4.22 -10.29 -9.04
C ASN A 21 5.13 -11.14 -9.96
N ASN A 22 6.41 -10.80 -10.10
CA ASN A 22 7.33 -11.61 -10.91
C ASN A 22 7.64 -12.97 -10.24
N GLN A 23 8.21 -13.88 -11.03
CA GLN A 23 8.57 -15.24 -10.60
C GLN A 23 9.65 -15.27 -9.49
N ALA A 24 10.56 -14.30 -9.47
CA ALA A 24 11.65 -14.25 -8.50
C ALA A 24 11.18 -13.86 -7.09
N ASN A 25 10.00 -13.23 -6.98
CA ASN A 25 9.43 -12.78 -5.72
C ASN A 25 8.35 -13.73 -5.17
N GLN A 26 8.14 -14.88 -5.81
CA GLN A 26 7.19 -15.87 -5.30
C GLN A 26 7.83 -16.75 -4.22
N PRO A 27 7.08 -17.12 -3.17
CA PRO A 27 7.56 -18.05 -2.17
C PRO A 27 7.88 -19.40 -2.82
N ASP A 28 8.99 -20.01 -2.39
CA ASP A 28 9.39 -21.38 -2.77
C ASP A 28 9.48 -21.64 -4.30
N GLY A 29 9.64 -20.59 -5.10
CA GLY A 29 9.68 -20.69 -6.56
C GLY A 29 8.33 -21.04 -7.19
N GLU A 30 7.21 -20.85 -6.47
CA GLU A 30 5.87 -20.99 -7.03
C GLU A 30 5.66 -20.07 -8.24
N ALA A 31 4.76 -20.44 -9.15
CA ALA A 31 4.43 -19.57 -10.27
C ALA A 31 3.69 -18.31 -9.76
N PRO A 32 3.91 -17.13 -10.38
CA PRO A 32 3.06 -15.97 -10.17
C PRO A 32 1.59 -16.33 -10.26
N ARG A 33 0.81 -15.80 -9.31
CA ARG A 33 -0.63 -15.96 -9.29
C ARG A 33 -1.30 -14.61 -9.16
N ASP A 34 -2.49 -14.48 -9.73
CA ASP A 34 -3.29 -13.28 -9.56
C ASP A 34 -3.57 -13.07 -8.07
N GLN A 35 -3.32 -11.85 -7.61
CA GLN A 35 -3.64 -11.42 -6.26
C GLN A 35 -4.82 -10.45 -6.33
N TRP A 36 -5.62 -10.45 -5.28
CA TRP A 36 -6.70 -9.49 -5.07
C TRP A 36 -6.58 -8.93 -3.65
N TRP A 37 -7.46 -7.99 -3.32
CA TRP A 37 -7.48 -7.43 -1.98
C TRP A 37 -7.88 -8.47 -0.92
N GLY A 38 -7.07 -8.63 0.12
CA GLY A 38 -7.46 -9.47 1.26
C GLY A 38 -6.34 -9.67 2.27
N ASP A 39 -6.72 -10.15 3.46
CA ASP A 39 -5.81 -10.32 4.60
C ASP A 39 -4.72 -11.39 4.35
N ASP A 40 -5.04 -12.41 3.57
CA ASP A 40 -4.11 -13.47 3.14
C ASP A 40 -3.64 -13.27 1.68
N LYS A 41 -3.78 -12.03 1.18
CA LYS A 41 -3.41 -11.55 -0.15
C LYS A 41 -2.71 -10.18 -0.02
N GLU A 42 -2.89 -9.31 -1.01
CA GLU A 42 -2.27 -7.99 -1.06
C GLU A 42 -3.21 -6.91 -0.54
N MET A 43 -2.63 -5.86 0.05
CA MET A 43 -3.37 -4.68 0.49
C MET A 43 -2.55 -3.42 0.25
N CYS A 44 -3.20 -2.38 -0.26
CA CYS A 44 -2.63 -1.03 -0.39
C CYS A 44 -3.40 -0.06 0.50
N ILE A 45 -2.90 0.17 1.72
CA ILE A 45 -3.58 0.98 2.75
C ILE A 45 -2.58 1.97 3.34
N ALA A 46 -3.02 3.21 3.55
CA ALA A 46 -2.34 4.13 4.46
C ALA A 46 -3.26 4.51 5.62
N SER A 47 -2.76 4.33 6.84
CA SER A 47 -3.43 4.79 8.06
C SER A 47 -2.80 6.12 8.49
N VAL A 48 -3.60 7.19 8.54
CA VAL A 48 -3.14 8.52 8.96
C VAL A 48 -3.78 8.90 10.29
N MET A 49 -2.97 9.49 11.17
CA MET A 49 -3.46 10.12 12.38
C MET A 49 -3.59 11.62 12.10
N ILE A 50 -4.80 12.16 12.27
CA ILE A 50 -5.09 13.58 12.09
C ILE A 50 -5.46 14.16 13.44
N SER A 51 -4.72 15.18 13.88
CA SER A 51 -5.03 15.98 15.05
C SER A 51 -5.41 17.40 14.64
N ARG A 52 -6.12 18.10 15.53
CA ARG A 52 -6.44 19.52 15.38
C ARG A 52 -5.32 20.40 15.93
#